data_AF-A0A7V4Y1X9-F1
#
_entry.id   AF-A0A7V4Y1X9-F1
#
_cell.length_a   1.000
_cell.length_b   1.000
_cell.length_c   1.000
_cell.angle_alpha   90.00
_cell.angle_beta   90.00
_cell.angle_gamma   90.00
#
_symmetry.space_group_name_H-M   'P 1'
#
loop_
_entity.id
_entity.type
_entity.pdbx_description
1 polymer ?
#
loop_
_entity_poly.entity_id
_entity_poly.type
_entity_poly.pdbx_seq_one_letter_code
_entity_poly.pdbx_strand_id
1 'polypeptide(L)'
;MKYLITLCVITLFLIPKTALCIPEPAVRLMDVRAVKLGRYFEAHKCPLIPYIDDFITAADKYDIDYRLLPAISTIESQCGKIYPRKTNNPFGWGSARIGFDSIPSGIDYITGQLANSRYYAGKTTERKLATYCPNPTYPSRVLKLIHEIDEAD
;
A
#
# COMPACT_ATOMS: atom_id res chain seq x y z
N MET A 1 -68.92 -11.31 29.12
CA MET A 1 -67.83 -10.32 29.26
C MET A 1 -66.44 -10.97 29.38
N LYS A 2 -66.12 -12.01 28.57
CA LYS A 2 -64.81 -12.71 28.64
C LYS A 2 -64.12 -12.98 27.29
N TYR A 3 -64.75 -12.63 26.16
CA TYR A 3 -64.24 -12.97 24.82
C TYR A 3 -63.64 -11.78 24.05
N LEU A 4 -63.78 -10.55 24.55
CA LEU A 4 -63.33 -9.35 23.84
C LEU A 4 -61.85 -8.99 24.09
N ILE A 5 -61.23 -9.53 25.15
CA ILE A 5 -59.83 -9.23 25.50
C ILE A 5 -58.86 -10.19 24.79
N THR A 6 -59.31 -11.39 24.41
CA THR A 6 -58.44 -12.43 23.80
C THR A 6 -58.11 -12.15 22.32
N LEU A 7 -58.96 -11.41 21.59
CA LEU A 7 -58.73 -11.15 20.16
C LEU A 7 -57.65 -10.08 19.88
N CYS A 8 -57.33 -9.24 20.86
CA CYS A 8 -56.35 -8.15 20.68
C CYS A 8 -54.89 -8.64 20.78
N VAL A 9 -54.66 -9.79 21.43
CA VAL A 9 -53.30 -10.32 21.64
C VAL A 9 -52.81 -11.15 20.44
N ILE A 10 -53.72 -11.74 19.67
CA ILE A 10 -53.37 -12.66 18.56
C ILE A 10 -53.04 -11.88 17.27
N THR A 11 -53.53 -10.65 17.09
CA THR A 11 -53.20 -9.83 15.92
C THR A 11 -51.81 -9.20 15.97
N LEU A 12 -51.08 -9.28 17.10
CA LEU A 12 -49.71 -8.75 17.20
C LEU A 12 -48.63 -9.74 16.71
N PHE A 13 -48.99 -10.98 16.38
CA PHE A 13 -48.04 -12.03 15.95
C PHE A 13 -48.06 -12.33 14.44
N LEU A 14 -48.66 -11.46 13.63
CA LEU A 14 -48.68 -11.57 12.16
C LEU A 14 -48.09 -10.33 11.46
N ILE A 15 -47.21 -9.59 12.14
CA ILE A 15 -46.28 -8.75 11.40
C ILE A 15 -45.28 -9.73 10.79
N PRO A 16 -45.17 -9.83 9.45
CA PRO A 16 -44.09 -10.60 8.87
C PRO A 16 -42.81 -10.06 9.49
N LYS A 17 -42.00 -10.96 10.04
CA LYS A 17 -40.61 -10.67 10.36
C LYS A 17 -39.92 -10.48 9.01
N THR A 18 -40.25 -9.37 8.33
CA THR A 18 -39.44 -8.83 7.25
C THR A 18 -38.12 -8.65 7.93
N ALA A 19 -37.19 -9.56 7.62
CA ALA A 19 -35.79 -9.34 7.87
C ALA A 19 -35.52 -7.99 7.24
N LEU A 20 -35.52 -6.96 8.07
CA LEU A 20 -34.93 -5.68 7.74
C LEU A 20 -33.45 -6.04 7.62
N CYS A 21 -33.07 -6.57 6.47
CA CYS A 21 -31.71 -6.53 6.00
C CYS A 21 -31.48 -5.05 5.77
N ILE A 22 -31.23 -4.32 6.86
CA ILE A 22 -30.49 -3.08 6.78
C ILE A 22 -29.19 -3.55 6.13
N PRO A 23 -28.88 -3.16 4.87
CA PRO A 23 -27.55 -3.40 4.38
C PRO A 23 -26.64 -2.77 5.42
N GLU A 24 -25.84 -3.61 6.09
CA GLU A 24 -24.81 -3.10 6.98
C GLU A 24 -24.11 -1.98 6.20
N PRO A 25 -24.05 -0.74 6.71
CA PRO A 25 -23.42 0.34 5.96
C PRO A 25 -22.07 -0.22 5.53
N ALA A 26 -21.80 -0.23 4.23
CA ALA A 26 -20.58 -0.84 3.70
C ALA A 26 -19.41 -0.13 4.37
N VAL A 27 -18.92 -0.71 5.47
CA VAL A 27 -17.75 -0.21 6.18
C VAL A 27 -16.65 -0.42 5.18
N ARG A 28 -16.21 0.67 4.56
CA ARG A 28 -15.06 0.65 3.67
C ARG A 28 -13.89 0.27 4.57
N LEU A 29 -13.56 -1.03 4.58
CA LEU A 29 -12.35 -1.55 5.23
C LEU A 29 -11.19 -0.76 4.62
N MET A 30 -10.65 0.17 5.39
CA MET A 30 -9.48 0.92 4.97
C MET A 30 -8.31 -0.04 5.00
N ASP A 31 -7.58 -0.12 3.89
CA ASP A 31 -6.32 -0.86 3.86
C ASP A 31 -5.34 -0.16 4.82
N VAL A 32 -5.02 -0.83 5.94
CA VAL A 32 -4.10 -0.30 6.95
C VAL A 32 -2.76 0.07 6.32
N ARG A 33 -2.32 -0.64 5.28
CA ARG A 33 -1.08 -0.34 4.54
C ARG A 33 -1.14 1.05 3.90
N ALA A 34 -2.27 1.41 3.32
CA ALA A 34 -2.49 2.73 2.71
C ALA A 34 -2.49 3.84 3.76
N VAL A 35 -3.07 3.58 4.93
CA VAL A 35 -3.04 4.52 6.07
C VAL A 35 -1.60 4.74 6.54
N LYS A 36 -0.86 3.66 6.82
CA LYS A 36 0.53 3.72 7.28
C LYS A 36 1.42 4.45 6.28
N LEU A 37 1.33 4.08 5.00
CA LEU A 37 2.13 4.70 3.96
C LEU A 37 1.76 6.17 3.74
N GLY A 38 0.46 6.50 3.81
CA GLY A 38 -0.04 7.86 3.77
C GLY A 38 0.53 8.73 4.88
N ARG A 39 0.45 8.26 6.13
CA ARG A 39 1.00 8.95 7.29
C ARG A 39 2.50 9.18 7.17
N TYR A 40 3.24 8.14 6.80
CA TYR A 40 4.67 8.23 6.57
C TYR A 40 5.01 9.27 5.49
N PHE A 41 4.32 9.23 4.34
CA PHE A 41 4.55 10.17 3.24
C PHE A 41 4.13 11.61 3.57
N GLU A 42 3.05 11.82 4.31
CA GLU A 42 2.63 13.13 4.82
C GLU A 42 3.70 13.72 5.74
N ALA A 43 4.16 12.97 6.74
CA ALA A 43 5.20 13.38 7.67
C ALA A 43 6.50 13.78 6.96
N HIS A 44 6.85 13.06 5.90
CA HIS A 44 8.03 13.33 5.09
C HIS A 44 7.79 14.34 3.96
N LYS A 45 6.57 14.87 3.78
CA LYS A 45 6.19 15.77 2.69
C LYS A 45 6.54 15.19 1.30
N CYS A 46 6.23 13.92 1.09
CA CYS A 46 6.57 13.20 -0.12
C CYS A 46 5.65 13.58 -1.27
N PRO A 47 6.18 14.00 -2.44
CA PRO A 47 5.37 14.19 -3.65
C PRO A 47 4.71 12.91 -4.18
N LEU A 48 5.02 11.74 -3.60
CA LEU A 48 4.52 10.44 -4.05
C LEU A 48 3.19 10.00 -3.39
N ILE A 49 2.59 10.83 -2.51
CA ILE A 49 1.27 10.56 -1.90
C ILE A 49 0.21 10.13 -2.92
N PRO A 50 0.09 10.74 -4.13
CA PRO A 50 -0.92 10.32 -5.10
C PRO A 50 -0.77 8.88 -5.64
N TYR A 51 0.35 8.21 -5.36
CA TYR A 51 0.69 6.87 -5.90
C TYR A 51 0.69 5.77 -4.82
N ILE A 52 0.12 6.01 -3.64
CA ILE A 52 0.06 5.02 -2.55
C ILE A 52 -0.61 3.71 -3.02
N ASP A 53 -1.74 3.84 -3.70
CA ASP A 53 -2.49 2.68 -4.20
C ASP A 53 -1.69 1.93 -5.28
N ASP A 54 -0.89 2.64 -6.10
CA ASP A 54 -0.01 2.01 -7.09
C ASP A 54 1.09 1.17 -6.41
N PHE A 55 1.69 1.67 -5.33
CA PHE A 55 2.70 0.91 -4.56
C PHE A 55 2.11 -0.38 -3.99
N ILE A 56 0.95 -0.29 -3.35
CA ILE A 56 0.28 -1.43 -2.73
C ILE A 56 -0.17 -2.42 -3.80
N THR A 57 -0.78 -1.94 -4.88
CA THR A 57 -1.25 -2.79 -5.98
C THR A 57 -0.10 -3.53 -6.64
N ALA A 58 1.04 -2.86 -6.89
CA ALA A 58 2.21 -3.52 -7.46
C ALA A 58 2.80 -4.55 -6.48
N ALA A 59 2.90 -4.21 -5.20
CA ALA A 59 3.40 -5.12 -4.18
C ALA A 59 2.54 -6.40 -4.08
N ASP A 60 1.22 -6.25 -4.09
CA ASP A 60 0.27 -7.36 -4.08
C ASP A 60 0.37 -8.20 -5.36
N LYS A 61 0.47 -7.54 -6.51
CA LYS A 61 0.62 -8.21 -7.81
C LYS A 61 1.87 -9.09 -7.89
N TYR A 62 2.96 -8.66 -7.25
CA TYR A 62 4.26 -9.32 -7.34
C TYR A 62 4.67 -10.09 -6.06
N ASP A 63 3.79 -10.14 -5.05
CA ASP A 63 4.00 -10.81 -3.77
C ASP A 63 5.32 -10.39 -3.07
N ILE A 64 5.50 -9.08 -2.91
CA ILE A 64 6.63 -8.51 -2.14
C ILE A 64 6.16 -7.52 -1.09
N ASP A 65 7.04 -7.21 -0.12
CA ASP A 65 6.76 -6.22 0.93
C ASP A 65 6.42 -4.84 0.33
N TYR A 66 5.20 -4.37 0.57
CA TYR A 66 4.69 -3.09 0.07
C TYR A 66 5.50 -1.87 0.53
N ARG A 67 6.25 -2.00 1.63
CA ARG A 67 7.07 -0.93 2.21
C ARG A 67 8.39 -0.77 1.47
N LEU A 68 8.83 -1.79 0.71
CA LEU A 68 10.17 -1.86 0.12
C LEU A 68 10.44 -0.72 -0.87
N LEU A 69 9.62 -0.58 -1.92
CA LEU A 69 9.86 0.43 -2.95
C LEU A 69 9.62 1.87 -2.43
N PRO A 70 8.60 2.14 -1.59
CA PRO A 70 8.51 3.42 -0.88
C PRO A 70 9.76 3.78 -0.07
N ALA A 71 10.29 2.86 0.73
CA ALA A 71 11.50 3.08 1.52
C ALA A 71 12.74 3.35 0.65
N ILE A 72 12.88 2.62 -0.47
CA ILE A 72 13.91 2.90 -1.49
C ILE A 72 13.75 4.34 -2.01
N SER A 73 12.53 4.77 -2.37
CA SER A 73 12.30 6.13 -2.89
C SER A 73 12.72 7.25 -1.92
N THR A 74 12.59 7.02 -0.59
CA THR A 74 13.05 7.96 0.43
C THR A 74 14.57 8.15 0.37
N ILE A 75 15.34 7.08 0.21
CA ILE A 75 16.80 7.17 0.09
C ILE A 75 17.22 7.78 -1.25
N GLU A 76 16.57 7.38 -2.34
CA GLU A 76 17.01 7.68 -3.70
C GLU A 76 16.65 9.09 -4.17
N SER A 77 15.52 9.62 -3.71
CA SER A 77 15.01 10.91 -4.19
C SER A 77 14.39 11.77 -3.11
N GLN A 78 14.63 11.46 -1.83
CA GLN A 78 13.90 12.07 -0.71
C GLN A 78 12.39 11.93 -0.93
N CYS A 79 11.96 10.71 -1.24
CA CYS A 79 10.59 10.29 -1.52
C CYS A 79 9.91 11.10 -2.63
N GLY A 80 10.64 11.29 -3.73
CA GLY A 80 10.15 11.95 -4.94
C GLY A 80 10.34 13.47 -4.97
N LYS A 81 11.13 14.05 -4.05
CA LYS A 81 11.46 15.49 -4.08
C LYS A 81 12.55 15.81 -5.10
N ILE A 82 13.56 14.94 -5.23
CA ILE A 82 14.76 15.20 -6.03
C ILE A 82 15.03 14.03 -6.99
N TYR A 83 14.64 14.19 -8.25
CA TYR A 83 15.05 13.35 -9.38
C TYR A 83 14.80 14.10 -10.69
N PRO A 84 15.41 13.69 -11.82
CA PRO A 84 15.12 14.29 -13.13
C PRO A 84 13.66 14.03 -13.53
N ARG A 85 12.77 15.02 -13.45
CA ARG A 85 11.31 14.83 -13.63
C ARG A 85 10.93 14.14 -14.94
N LYS A 86 11.66 14.41 -16.02
CA LYS A 86 11.46 13.78 -17.35
C LYS A 86 11.60 12.26 -17.36
N THR A 87 12.18 11.65 -16.34
CA THR A 87 12.40 10.19 -16.28
C THR A 87 11.31 9.46 -15.51
N ASN A 88 10.45 10.17 -14.77
CA ASN A 88 9.46 9.53 -13.89
C ASN A 88 10.07 8.45 -12.97
N ASN A 89 11.33 8.61 -12.57
CA ASN A 89 12.11 7.60 -11.85
C ASN A 89 12.62 8.17 -10.51
N PRO A 90 11.73 8.32 -9.51
CA PRO A 90 12.11 8.69 -8.14
C PRO A 90 12.85 7.56 -7.39
N PHE A 91 13.05 6.41 -8.03
CA PHE A 91 13.58 5.19 -7.41
C PHE A 91 15.07 4.99 -7.67
N GLY A 92 15.70 5.86 -8.46
CA GLY A 92 17.13 5.73 -8.78
C GLY A 92 17.45 4.54 -9.69
N TRP A 93 16.44 3.86 -10.27
CA TRP A 93 16.65 2.67 -11.08
C TRP A 93 17.52 2.99 -12.31
N GLY A 94 18.59 2.21 -12.53
CA GLY A 94 19.58 2.52 -13.57
C GLY A 94 20.20 3.92 -13.40
N SER A 95 20.45 4.34 -12.15
CA SER A 95 20.95 5.68 -11.78
C SER A 95 20.04 6.82 -12.26
N ALA A 96 18.72 6.59 -12.24
CA ALA A 96 17.70 7.48 -12.78
C ALA A 96 17.86 7.85 -14.28
N ARG A 97 18.70 7.12 -15.03
CA ARG A 97 18.88 7.29 -16.48
C ARG A 97 17.83 6.55 -17.30
N ILE A 98 17.24 5.51 -16.72
CA ILE A 98 16.11 4.80 -17.30
C ILE A 98 14.85 5.61 -16.98
N GLY A 99 14.15 6.04 -18.03
CA GLY A 99 12.87 6.72 -17.92
C GLY A 99 11.70 5.74 -17.98
N PHE A 100 10.59 6.10 -17.37
CA PHE A 100 9.31 5.43 -17.48
C PHE A 100 8.26 6.37 -18.05
N ASP A 101 7.22 5.83 -18.68
CA ASP A 101 6.12 6.62 -19.25
C ASP A 101 5.38 7.42 -18.17
N SER A 102 5.32 6.86 -16.96
CA SER A 102 4.72 7.47 -15.77
C SER A 102 5.34 6.91 -14.48
N ILE A 103 5.12 7.58 -13.35
CA ILE A 103 5.54 7.05 -12.04
C ILE A 103 4.89 5.68 -11.74
N PRO A 104 3.57 5.47 -11.94
CA PRO A 104 2.94 4.15 -11.81
C PRO A 104 3.59 3.05 -12.66
N SER A 105 3.94 3.34 -13.93
CA SER A 105 4.64 2.35 -14.75
C SER A 105 6.03 2.00 -14.22
N GLY A 106 6.74 2.97 -13.61
CA GLY A 106 8.00 2.71 -12.92
C GLY A 106 7.83 1.88 -11.65
N ILE A 107 6.77 2.15 -10.88
CA ILE A 107 6.40 1.37 -9.69
C ILE A 107 6.16 -0.08 -10.09
N ASP A 108 5.31 -0.33 -11.08
CA ASP A 108 5.00 -1.70 -11.54
C ASP A 108 6.25 -2.41 -12.05
N TYR A 109 7.02 -1.77 -12.94
CA TYR A 109 8.22 -2.35 -13.53
C TYR A 109 9.27 -2.69 -12.47
N ILE A 110 9.63 -1.75 -11.59
CA ILE A 110 10.72 -1.97 -10.62
C ILE A 110 10.30 -3.00 -9.57
N THR A 111 9.05 -2.94 -9.09
CA THR A 111 8.50 -3.94 -8.18
C THR A 111 8.58 -5.34 -8.80
N GLY A 112 8.18 -5.48 -10.07
CA GLY A 112 8.31 -6.73 -10.82
C GLY A 112 9.76 -7.21 -10.98
N GLN A 113 10.70 -6.29 -11.20
CA GLN A 113 12.13 -6.63 -11.27
C GLN A 113 12.66 -7.13 -9.92
N LEU A 114 12.28 -6.46 -8.82
CA LEU A 114 12.65 -6.85 -7.46
C LEU A 114 12.06 -8.21 -7.09
N ALA A 115 10.88 -8.56 -7.58
CA ALA A 115 10.26 -9.85 -7.34
C ALA A 115 10.88 -10.97 -8.18
N ASN A 116 10.94 -10.80 -9.50
CA ASN A 116 11.00 -11.91 -10.46
C ASN A 116 12.25 -11.96 -11.33
N SER A 117 13.02 -10.88 -11.43
CA SER A 117 14.16 -10.88 -12.35
C SER A 117 15.29 -11.78 -11.84
N ARG A 118 16.13 -12.27 -12.76
CA ARG A 118 17.28 -13.15 -12.44
C ARG A 118 18.21 -12.61 -11.36
N TYR A 119 18.26 -11.30 -11.17
CA TYR A 119 19.13 -10.66 -10.19
C TYR A 119 18.53 -10.58 -8.79
N TYR A 120 17.20 -10.68 -8.65
CA TYR A 120 16.52 -10.45 -7.37
C TYR A 120 15.63 -11.61 -6.92
N ALA A 121 15.19 -12.47 -7.84
CA ALA A 121 14.32 -13.60 -7.54
C ALA A 121 14.90 -14.50 -6.42
N GLY A 122 14.05 -14.90 -5.49
CA GLY A 122 14.40 -15.77 -4.36
C GLY A 122 15.33 -15.16 -3.30
N LYS A 123 15.78 -13.91 -3.46
CA LYS A 123 16.59 -13.21 -2.46
C LYS A 123 15.73 -12.66 -1.32
N THR A 124 16.26 -12.69 -0.10
CA THR A 124 15.69 -11.93 1.03
C THR A 124 15.73 -10.43 0.75
N THR A 125 14.93 -9.65 1.47
CA THR A 125 14.90 -8.18 1.34
C THR A 125 16.29 -7.56 1.46
N GLU A 126 17.10 -7.99 2.44
CA GLU A 126 18.48 -7.52 2.65
C GLU A 126 19.35 -7.78 1.41
N ARG A 127 19.25 -8.99 0.84
CA ARG A 127 20.03 -9.39 -0.34
C ARG A 127 19.55 -8.66 -1.60
N LYS A 128 18.25 -8.37 -1.73
CA LYS A 128 17.72 -7.52 -2.80
C LYS A 128 18.31 -6.12 -2.69
N LEU A 129 18.34 -5.52 -1.49
CA LEU A 129 18.90 -4.19 -1.24
C LEU A 129 20.40 -4.11 -1.50
N ALA A 130 21.17 -5.13 -1.07
CA ALA A 130 22.60 -5.22 -1.33
C ALA A 130 22.90 -5.40 -2.84
N THR A 131 21.96 -5.96 -3.59
CA THR A 131 22.05 -6.05 -5.06
C THR A 131 21.67 -4.72 -5.72
N TYR A 132 20.71 -3.98 -5.14
CA TYR A 132 20.22 -2.70 -5.65
C TYR A 132 21.29 -1.61 -5.60
N CYS A 133 22.01 -1.52 -4.48
CA CYS A 133 23.07 -0.54 -4.28
C CYS A 133 24.26 -1.21 -3.56
N PRO A 134 25.49 -1.15 -4.12
CA PRO A 134 26.66 -1.81 -3.54
C PRO A 134 27.18 -1.15 -2.26
N ASN A 135 26.62 -0.01 -1.84
CA ASN A 135 26.99 0.63 -0.58
C ASN A 135 26.58 -0.28 0.61
N PRO A 136 27.51 -0.70 1.48
CA PRO A 136 27.24 -1.66 2.55
C PRO A 136 26.24 -1.16 3.61
N THR A 137 26.08 0.16 3.74
CA THR A 137 25.10 0.77 4.66
C THR A 137 23.70 0.91 4.04
N TYR A 138 23.56 0.68 2.74
CA TYR A 138 22.29 0.85 2.04
C TYR A 138 21.18 -0.06 2.58
N PRO A 139 21.41 -1.38 2.76
CA PRO A 139 20.37 -2.26 3.28
C PRO A 139 19.86 -1.83 4.65
N SER A 140 20.74 -1.51 5.61
CA SER A 140 20.34 -1.11 6.96
C SER A 140 19.56 0.20 6.98
N ARG A 141 19.94 1.17 6.14
CA ARG A 141 19.19 2.43 5.98
C ARG A 141 17.79 2.20 5.45
N VAL A 142 17.62 1.37 4.42
CA VAL A 142 16.28 1.09 3.86
C VAL A 142 15.43 0.26 4.83
N LEU A 143 15.99 -0.74 5.51
CA LEU A 143 15.27 -1.54 6.51
C LEU A 143 14.77 -0.69 7.68
N LYS A 144 15.56 0.32 8.11
CA LYS A 144 15.10 1.30 9.11
C LYS A 144 13.85 2.03 8.64
N LEU A 145 13.81 2.46 7.38
CA LEU A 145 12.65 3.15 6.82
C LEU A 145 11.45 2.23 6.62
N ILE A 146 11.67 0.95 6.30
CA ILE A 146 10.59 -0.06 6.28
C ILE A 146 9.94 -0.15 7.66
N HIS A 147 10.72 -0.20 8.73
CA HIS A 147 10.21 -0.18 10.10
C HIS A 147 9.50 1.15 10.43
N GLU A 148 10.03 2.29 10.00
CA GLU A 148 9.34 3.59 10.20
C GLU A 148 7.98 3.66 9.48
N ILE A 149 7.83 3.02 8.31
CA ILE A 149 6.53 2.90 7.64
C ILE A 149 5.60 1.98 8.44
N ASP A 150 6.12 0.89 9.00
CA ASP A 150 5.33 -0.07 9.78
C ASP A 150 4.77 0.52 11.07
N GLU A 151 5.51 1.44 11.70
CA GLU A 151 5.13 2.11 12.95
C GLU A 151 4.35 3.42 12.72
N ALA A 152 4.05 3.80 11.48
CA ALA A 152 3.27 5.00 11.20
C ALA A 152 1.79 4.78 11.59
N ASP A 153 1.21 5.71 12.36
CA ASP A 153 -0.18 5.70 12.84
C ASP A 153 -0.96 6.96 12.39
#